data_AF-A0A971U044-F1
#
_entry.id   AF-A0A971U044-F1
#
_cell.length_a   1.000
_cell.length_b   1.000
_cell.length_c   1.000
_cell.angle_alpha   90.00
_cell.angle_beta   90.00
_cell.angle_gamma   90.00
#
_symmetry.space_group_name_H-M   'P 1'
#
loop_
_entity.id
_entity.type
_entity.pdbx_description
1 polymer ?
#
loop_
_entity_poly.entity_id
_entity_poly.type
_entity_poly.pdbx_seq_one_letter_code
_entity_poly.pdbx_strand_id
1 'polypeptide(L)'
;FGALDAITRDNLNNVLLEIWESTRKTVIFVTHSISEAVYLSDRIIVMGTKPGRVLKDMKVTLPRPRNEDTKLSPEFYAYVRELREMLK
;
A
#
# COMPACT_ATOMS: atom_id res chain seq x y z
N PHE A 1 6.48 -5.23 -6.52
CA PHE A 1 7.27 -6.23 -7.29
C PHE A 1 7.34 -5.85 -8.77
N GLY A 2 8.51 -5.48 -9.28
CA GLY A 2 8.63 -4.77 -10.57
C GLY A 2 8.56 -5.62 -11.85
N ALA A 3 8.95 -6.89 -11.81
CA ALA A 3 9.09 -7.75 -13.00
C ALA A 3 8.06 -8.90 -13.09
N LEU A 4 7.09 -8.94 -12.17
CA LEU A 4 6.04 -9.95 -12.15
C LEU A 4 4.79 -9.41 -12.86
N ASP A 5 4.00 -10.30 -13.46
CA ASP A 5 2.68 -9.95 -13.99
C ASP A 5 1.73 -9.54 -12.86
N ALA A 6 0.60 -8.92 -13.22
CA ALA A 6 -0.33 -8.35 -12.26
C ALA A 6 -0.95 -9.40 -11.32
N ILE A 7 -1.31 -10.57 -11.85
CA ILE A 7 -1.97 -11.63 -11.08
C ILE A 7 -1.00 -12.22 -10.06
N THR A 8 0.22 -12.55 -10.49
CA THR A 8 1.24 -13.07 -9.58
C THR A 8 1.57 -12.07 -8.48
N ARG A 9 1.63 -10.77 -8.80
CA ARG A 9 1.87 -9.71 -7.82
C ARG A 9 0.75 -9.59 -6.79
N ASP A 10 -0.51 -9.63 -7.22
CA ASP A 10 -1.65 -9.58 -6.30
C ASP A 10 -1.66 -10.78 -5.36
N ASN A 11 -1.36 -11.99 -5.86
CA ASN A 11 -1.21 -13.17 -5.02
C ASN A 11 -0.10 -13.00 -3.97
N LEU A 12 1.06 -12.49 -4.36
CA LEU A 12 2.16 -12.24 -3.42
C LEU A 12 1.81 -11.17 -2.37
N ASN A 13 1.04 -10.15 -2.74
CA ASN A 13 0.57 -9.15 -1.80
C ASN A 13 -0.35 -9.79 -0.73
N ASN A 14 -1.23 -10.71 -1.12
CA ASN A 14 -2.09 -11.44 -0.19
C ASN A 14 -1.28 -12.36 0.73
N VAL A 15 -0.33 -13.12 0.17
CA VAL A 15 0.58 -13.97 0.97
C VAL A 15 1.39 -13.13 1.96
N LEU A 16 1.86 -11.95 1.55
CA LEU A 16 2.58 -11.04 2.45
C LEU A 16 1.70 -10.56 3.61
N LEU A 17 0.43 -10.25 3.34
CA LEU A 17 -0.53 -9.88 4.37
C LEU A 17 -0.78 -11.02 5.36
N GLU A 18 -0.98 -12.25 4.89
CA GLU A 18 -1.19 -13.43 5.74
C GLU A 18 0.03 -13.71 6.64
N ILE A 19 1.24 -13.62 6.08
CA ILE A 19 2.48 -13.77 6.86
C ILE A 19 2.59 -12.65 7.90
N TRP A 20 2.27 -11.41 7.53
CA TRP A 20 2.31 -10.31 8.47
C TRP A 20 1.25 -10.46 9.58
N GLU A 21 0.03 -10.89 9.26
CA GLU A 21 -1.03 -11.13 10.23
C GLU A 21 -0.64 -12.22 11.24
N SER A 22 -0.02 -13.30 10.77
CA SER A 22 0.42 -14.39 11.64
C SER A 22 1.67 -14.06 12.48
N THR A 23 2.59 -13.25 11.95
CA THR A 23 3.89 -12.99 12.62
C THR A 23 3.95 -11.65 13.37
N ARG A 24 3.08 -10.69 13.02
CA ARG A 24 2.99 -9.32 13.57
C ARG A 24 4.34 -8.59 13.61
N LYS A 25 5.24 -8.90 12.66
CA LYS A 25 6.55 -8.24 12.55
C LYS A 25 6.41 -6.82 12.03
N THR A 26 7.38 -5.97 12.37
CA THR A 26 7.50 -4.65 11.74
C THR A 26 8.10 -4.82 10.35
N VAL A 27 7.39 -4.34 9.33
CA VAL A 27 7.79 -4.47 7.92
C VAL A 27 7.86 -3.07 7.30
N ILE A 28 8.92 -2.83 6.54
CA ILE A 28 9.03 -1.65 5.67
C ILE A 28 8.98 -2.17 4.23
N PHE A 29 8.01 -1.69 3.46
CA PHE A 29 7.84 -2.07 2.06
C PHE A 29 7.98 -0.83 1.17
N VAL A 30 8.85 -0.92 0.16
CA VAL A 30 9.10 0.17 -0.79
C VAL A 30 8.49 -0.20 -2.13
N THR A 31 7.57 0.62 -2.61
CA THR A 31 6.88 0.41 -3.89
C THR A 31 6.66 1.73 -4.63
N HIS A 32 6.55 1.64 -5.96
CA HIS A 32 6.08 2.71 -6.83
C HIS A 32 4.57 2.59 -7.15
N SER A 33 3.93 1.51 -6.68
CA SER A 33 2.49 1.29 -6.87
C SER A 33 1.70 1.91 -5.72
N ILE A 34 0.86 2.89 -6.05
CA ILE A 34 -0.03 3.53 -5.08
C ILE A 34 -1.00 2.51 -4.47
N SER A 35 -1.56 1.62 -5.29
CA SER A 35 -2.49 0.60 -4.79
C SER A 35 -1.82 -0.38 -3.82
N GLU A 36 -0.57 -0.80 -4.07
CA GLU A 36 0.17 -1.65 -3.13
C GLU A 36 0.45 -0.92 -1.81
N ALA A 37 0.84 0.35 -1.88
CA ALA A 37 1.12 1.16 -0.70
C ALA A 37 -0.11 1.24 0.23
N VAL A 38 -1.30 1.50 -0.34
CA VAL A 38 -2.56 1.55 0.41
C VAL A 38 -2.95 0.17 0.93
N TYR A 39 -2.84 -0.87 0.10
CA TYR A 39 -3.31 -2.21 0.45
C TYR A 39 -2.50 -2.84 1.58
N LEU A 40 -1.17 -2.68 1.56
CA LEU A 40 -0.28 -3.40 2.48
C LEU A 40 -0.03 -2.66 3.79
N SER A 41 -0.15 -1.32 3.80
CA SER A 41 0.42 -0.49 4.88
C SER A 41 -0.64 0.05 5.83
N ASP A 42 -0.26 0.24 7.10
CA ASP A 42 -1.03 1.04 8.07
C ASP A 42 -0.53 2.50 8.12
N ARG A 43 0.67 2.75 7.58
CA ARG A 43 1.29 4.07 7.46
C ARG A 43 2.06 4.15 6.15
N ILE A 44 1.88 5.23 5.41
CA ILE A 44 2.53 5.49 4.12
C ILE A 44 3.36 6.76 4.25
N ILE A 45 4.66 6.62 3.96
CA ILE A 45 5.57 7.76 3.84
C ILE A 45 5.78 8.03 2.36
N VAL A 46 5.39 9.21 1.89
CA VAL A 46 5.58 9.60 0.50
C VAL A 46 6.86 10.39 0.35
N MET A 47 7.74 9.89 -0.51
CA MET A 47 9.05 10.47 -0.79
C MET A 47 8.99 11.30 -2.08
N GLY A 48 9.40 12.56 -1.99
CA GLY A 48 9.64 13.41 -3.15
C GLY A 48 11.00 13.10 -3.77
N THR A 49 11.14 13.29 -5.08
CA THR A 49 12.34 12.86 -5.81
C THR A 49 13.43 13.94 -5.96
N LYS A 50 13.13 15.24 -5.72
CA LYS A 50 14.08 16.34 -5.96
C LYS A 50 13.82 17.60 -5.10
N PRO A 51 14.62 17.87 -4.04
CA PRO A 51 15.48 16.95 -3.31
C PRO A 51 14.67 15.84 -2.59
N GLY A 52 15.35 14.76 -2.21
CA GLY A 52 14.76 13.64 -1.46
C GLY A 52 14.22 14.10 -0.10
N ARG A 53 12.91 14.29 0.00
CA ARG A 53 12.24 14.75 1.23
C ARG A 53 10.93 14.02 1.44
N VAL A 54 10.53 13.89 2.70
CA VAL A 54 9.19 13.40 3.04
C VAL A 54 8.18 14.47 2.63
N LEU A 55 7.28 14.14 1.72
CA LEU A 55 6.18 15.01 1.31
C LEU A 55 4.97 14.84 2.21
N LYS A 56 4.72 13.61 2.68
CA LYS A 56 3.56 13.28 3.49
C LYS A 56 3.82 12.05 4.34
N ASP A 57 3.25 12.07 5.54
CA ASP A 57 3.04 10.93 6.39
C ASP A 57 1.54 10.71 6.53
N MET A 58 1.06 9.58 6.01
CA MET A 58 -0.36 9.24 5.94
C MET A 58 -0.62 7.98 6.76
N LYS A 59 -1.61 8.05 7.66
CA LYS A 59 -2.14 6.88 8.37
C LYS A 59 -3.27 6.26 7.55
N VAL A 60 -3.24 4.96 7.35
CA VAL A 60 -4.27 4.19 6.64
C VAL A 60 -5.06 3.39 7.67
N THR A 61 -6.34 3.72 7.82
CA THR A 61 -7.24 3.11 8.80
C THR A 61 -8.17 2.05 8.21
N LEU A 62 -7.81 1.49 7.05
CA LEU A 62 -8.56 0.38 6.46
C LEU A 62 -8.59 -0.81 7.43
N PRO A 63 -9.77 -1.43 7.66
CA PRO A 63 -9.92 -2.52 8.61
C PRO A 63 -9.05 -3.73 8.22
N ARG A 64 -8.75 -4.55 9.24
CA ARG A 64 -8.05 -5.83 9.10
C ARG A 64 -9.04 -6.95 9.48
N PRO A 65 -8.98 -8.13 8.86
CA PRO A 65 -8.05 -8.53 7.79
C PRO A 65 -8.36 -7.85 6.45
N ARG A 66 -7.32 -7.63 5.64
CA ARG A 66 -7.48 -7.06 4.29
C ARG A 66 -7.49 -8.17 3.25
N ASN A 67 -8.34 -8.02 2.25
CA ASN A 67 -8.57 -8.97 1.17
C ASN A 67 -8.94 -8.24 -0.12
N GLU A 68 -9.30 -8.98 -1.18
CA GLU A 68 -9.69 -8.38 -2.46
C GLU A 68 -10.90 -7.44 -2.34
N ASP A 69 -11.88 -7.74 -1.46
CA ASP A 69 -13.03 -6.85 -1.22
C ASP A 69 -12.59 -5.49 -0.66
N THR A 70 -11.48 -5.46 0.10
CA THR A 70 -10.91 -4.21 0.59
C THR A 70 -10.52 -3.29 -0.57
N LYS A 71 -9.97 -3.83 -1.67
CA LYS A 71 -9.58 -3.02 -2.85
C LYS A 71 -10.80 -2.44 -3.58
N LEU A 72 -11.98 -3.05 -3.39
CA LEU A 72 -13.25 -2.58 -3.95
C LEU A 72 -13.97 -1.57 -3.05
N SER A 73 -13.51 -1.39 -1.82
CA SER A 73 -14.15 -0.49 -0.85
C SER A 73 -14.01 0.99 -1.24
N PRO A 74 -15.03 1.83 -1.00
CA PRO A 74 -14.94 3.27 -1.22
C PRO A 74 -13.78 3.94 -0.46
N GLU A 75 -13.49 3.46 0.75
CA GLU A 75 -12.41 3.98 1.61
C GLU A 75 -11.05 3.73 0.96
N PHE A 76 -10.83 2.55 0.39
CA PHE A 76 -9.61 2.24 -0.34
C PHE A 76 -9.41 3.17 -1.54
N TYR A 77 -10.47 3.36 -2.34
CA TYR A 77 -10.42 4.29 -3.47
C TYR A 77 -10.15 5.74 -3.04
N ALA A 78 -10.66 6.16 -1.89
CA ALA A 78 -10.39 7.50 -1.35
C ALA A 78 -8.89 7.71 -1.07
N TYR A 79 -8.23 6.75 -0.41
CA TYR A 79 -6.78 6.81 -0.16
C TYR A 79 -5.97 6.80 -1.47
N VAL A 80 -6.34 5.94 -2.44
CA VAL A 80 -5.68 5.90 -3.74
C VAL A 80 -5.82 7.22 -4.48
N ARG A 81 -7.00 7.84 -4.44
CA ARG A 81 -7.24 9.15 -5.05
C ARG A 81 -6.39 10.24 -4.41
N GLU A 82 -6.38 10.32 -3.08
CA GLU A 82 -5.58 11.31 -2.34
C GLU A 82 -4.09 11.21 -2.70
N LEU A 83 -3.53 9.99 -2.70
CA LEU A 83 -2.12 9.77 -3.07
C LEU A 83 -1.84 10.10 -4.53
N ARG A 84 -2.75 9.80 -5.45
CA ARG A 84 -2.61 10.14 -6.87
C ARG A 84 -2.61 11.64 -7.10
N GLU A 85 -3.50 12.38 -6.45
CA GLU A 85 -3.59 13.83 -6.57
C GLU A 85 -2.34 14.53 -6.05
N MET A 86 -1.72 13.99 -4.99
CA MET A 86 -0.50 14.54 -4.41
C MET A 86 0.77 14.27 -5.26
N LEU A 87 0.76 13.21 -6.08
CA LEU A 87 1.90 12.80 -6.91
C LEU A 87 1.78 13.26 -8.37
N LYS A 88 0.70 13.97 -8.73
CA LYS A 88 0.63 14.74 -9.98
C LYS A 88 1.50 15.99 -9.89
#